data_AF-A0A5D4MCJ7-F1
#
_entry.id   AF-A0A5D4MCJ7-F1
#
_cell.length_a   1.000
_cell.length_b   1.000
_cell.length_c   1.000
_cell.angle_alpha   90.00
_cell.angle_beta   90.00
_cell.angle_gamma   90.00
#
_symmetry.space_group_name_H-M   'P 1'
#
loop_
_entity.id
_entity.type
_entity.pdbx_description
1 polymer ?
#
loop_
_entity_poly.entity_id
_entity_poly.type
_entity_poly.pdbx_seq_one_letter_code
_entity_poly.pdbx_strand_id
1 'polypeptide(L)' 'MKEFLAAFLTIFLVGILSEKITDLIGFQYRVFSDEFNLWLLLADLGIFVALFIPIFALFKRLIVR' A
#
# COMPACT_ATOMS: atom_id res chain seq x y z
N MET A 1 21.81 -1.21 1.20
CA MET A 1 21.20 -2.57 1.21
C MET A 1 20.09 -2.70 2.26
N LYS A 2 20.31 -2.21 3.48
CA LYS A 2 19.28 -2.21 4.54
C LYS A 2 18.07 -1.34 4.20
N GLU A 3 18.26 -0.18 3.57
CA GLU A 3 17.14 0.67 3.15
C GLU A 3 16.29 -0.01 2.07
N PHE A 4 16.95 -0.67 1.11
CA PHE A 4 16.27 -1.44 0.08
C PHE A 4 15.44 -2.57 0.70
N LEU A 5 16.00 -3.33 1.65
CA LEU A 5 15.27 -4.37 2.36
C LEU A 5 14.06 -3.81 3.13
N ALA A 6 14.23 -2.69 3.83
CA ALA A 6 13.14 -2.03 4.55
C ALA A 6 12.03 -1.56 3.59
N ALA A 7 12.38 -0.97 2.46
CA ALA A 7 11.43 -0.54 1.44
C ALA A 7 10.69 -1.73 0.80
N PHE A 8 11.43 -2.79 0.44
CA PHE A 8 10.86 -4.01 -0.15
C PHE A 8 9.86 -4.69 0.80
N LEU A 9 10.24 -4.90 2.06
CA LEU A 9 9.35 -5.49 3.07
C LEU A 9 8.13 -4.60 3.33
N THR A 10 8.30 -3.28 3.28
CA THR A 10 7.19 -2.35 3.42
C THR A 10 6.21 -2.48 2.26
N ILE A 11 6.69 -2.46 1.01
CA ILE A 11 5.83 -2.60 -0.18
C ILE A 11 5.04 -3.92 -0.12
N PHE A 12 5.72 -5.01 0.23
CA PHE A 12 5.08 -6.32 0.35
C PHE A 12 3.97 -6.32 1.42
N LEU A 13 4.26 -5.81 2.62
CA LEU A 13 3.30 -5.78 3.72
C LEU A 13 2.13 -4.83 3.44
N VAL A 14 2.42 -3.65 2.90
CA VAL A 14 1.41 -2.64 2.54
C VAL A 14 0.50 -3.18 1.44
N GLY A 15 1.03 -3.88 0.44
CA GLY A 15 0.21 -4.49 -0.62
C GLY A 15 -0.84 -5.45 -0.05
N ILE A 16 -0.42 -6.36 0.84
CA ILE A 16 -1.33 -7.31 1.50
C ILE A 16 -2.38 -6.57 2.35
N LEU A 17 -1.97 -5.58 3.13
CA LEU A 17 -2.89 -4.82 3.99
C LEU A 17 -3.87 -3.97 3.19
N SER A 18 -3.39 -3.34 2.11
CA SER A 18 -4.21 -2.53 1.20
C SER A 18 -5.31 -3.39 0.62
N GLU A 19 -4.97 -4.56 0.06
CA GLU A 19 -5.94 -5.52 -0.52
C GLU A 19 -7.00 -5.94 0.50
N LYS A 20 -6.58 -6.26 1.75
CA LYS A 20 -7.51 -6.62 2.82
C LYS A 20 -8.44 -5.48 3.24
N ILE A 21 -7.94 -4.25 3.27
CA ILE A 21 -8.74 -3.07 3.62
C ILE A 21 -9.72 -2.74 2.50
N THR A 22 -9.28 -2.77 1.25
CA THR A 22 -10.13 -2.54 0.08
C THR A 22 -11.24 -3.60 -0.02
N ASP A 23 -10.93 -4.86 0.27
CA ASP A 23 -11.92 -5.94 0.34
C ASP A 23 -12.95 -5.71 1.46
N LEU A 24 -12.50 -5.30 2.65
CA LEU A 24 -13.38 -5.06 3.81
C LEU A 24 -14.36 -3.91 3.56
N ILE A 25 -13.90 -2.85 2.90
CA ILE A 25 -14.71 -1.66 2.59
C ILE A 25 -15.60 -1.90 1.36
N GLY A 26 -15.41 -3.02 0.65
CA GLY A 26 -16.13 -3.33 -0.59
C GLY A 26 -15.69 -2.46 -1.77
N PHE A 27 -14.48 -1.90 -1.68
CA PHE A 27 -13.92 -0.97 -2.64
C PHE A 27 -12.85 -1.69 -3.46
N GLN A 28 -13.18 -2.21 -4.64
CA GLN A 28 -12.21 -2.89 -5.50
C GLN A 28 -11.97 -2.10 -6.78
N TYR A 29 -10.86 -1.38 -6.86
CA TYR A 29 -10.44 -0.80 -8.13
C TYR A 29 -9.93 -1.92 -9.05
N ARG A 30 -10.56 -2.05 -10.22
CA ARG A 30 -10.15 -3.01 -11.25
C ARG A 30 -9.37 -2.28 -12.32
N VAL A 31 -8.05 -2.42 -12.29
CA VAL A 31 -7.14 -1.78 -13.27
C VAL A 31 -7.49 -2.17 -14.72
N PHE A 32 -8.05 -3.36 -14.92
CA PHE A 32 -8.39 -3.92 -16.23
C PHE A 32 -9.90 -3.93 -16.54
N SER A 33 -10.72 -3.14 -15.85
CA SER A 33 -12.11 -2.94 -16.28
C SER A 33 -12.20 -1.82 -17.32
N ASP A 34 -13.12 -1.95 -18.27
CA ASP A 34 -13.40 -0.93 -19.30
C ASP A 34 -13.91 0.40 -18.70
N GLU A 35 -14.33 0.39 -17.42
CA GLU A 35 -14.76 1.58 -16.69
C GLU A 35 -13.61 2.16 -15.86
N PHE A 36 -12.78 3.01 -16.48
CA PHE A 36 -11.80 3.78 -15.73
C PHE A 36 -12.48 4.74 -14.76
N ASN A 37 -12.18 4.59 -13.46
CA ASN A 37 -12.69 5.48 -12.42
C ASN A 37 -11.54 6.11 -11.62
N LEU A 38 -11.29 7.39 -11.89
CA LEU A 38 -10.22 8.15 -11.24
C LEU A 38 -10.40 8.23 -9.72
N TRP A 39 -11.63 8.36 -9.23
CA TRP A 39 -11.89 8.40 -7.79
C TRP A 39 -11.55 7.08 -7.12
N LEU A 40 -11.85 5.96 -7.78
CA LEU A 40 -11.49 4.64 -7.28
C LEU A 40 -9.97 4.48 -7.19
N LEU A 41 -9.25 4.87 -8.25
CA LEU A 41 -7.79 4.86 -8.27
C LEU A 41 -7.18 5.73 -7.17
N LEU A 42 -7.71 6.95 -6.98
CA LEU A 42 -7.18 7.88 -5.97
C LEU A 42 -7.40 7.39 -4.54
N ALA A 43 -8.54 6.75 -4.24
CA ALA A 43 -8.75 6.20 -2.91
C ALA A 43 -7.89 4.95 -2.66
N ASP A 44 -7.68 4.10 -3.67
CA ASP A 44 -6.76 2.96 -3.58
C ASP A 44 -5.31 3.42 -3.31
N LEU A 45 -4.83 4.40 -4.09
CA LEU A 45 -3.54 5.06 -3.85
C LEU A 45 -3.46 5.73 -2.48
N GLY A 46 -4.56 6.36 -2.04
CA GLY A 46 -4.66 6.99 -0.73
C GLY A 46 -4.50 5.99 0.42
N ILE A 47 -5.18 4.85 0.35
CA ILE A 47 -5.05 3.74 1.31
C ILE A 47 -3.61 3.24 1.32
N PHE A 48 -3.04 2.98 0.14
CA PHE A 48 -1.66 2.51 0.00
C PHE A 48 -0.66 3.47 0.66
N VAL A 49 -0.74 4.77 0.37
CA VAL A 49 0.17 5.79 0.94
C VAL A 49 -0.04 5.94 2.45
N ALA A 50 -1.29 5.92 2.92
CA ALA A 50 -1.62 6.02 4.34
C ALA A 50 -1.04 4.87 5.16
N LEU A 51 -0.96 3.67 4.59
CA LEU A 51 -0.32 2.50 5.20
C LEU A 51 1.21 2.53 5.04
N PHE A 52 1.69 2.95 3.88
CA PHE A 52 3.11 2.94 3.55
C PHE A 52 3.93 3.81 4.50
N ILE A 53 3.51 5.05 4.76
CA ILE A 53 4.26 6.00 5.59
C ILE A 53 4.56 5.44 7.00
N PRO A 54 3.58 5.01 7.80
CA PRO A 54 3.83 4.51 9.14
C PRO A 54 4.62 3.19 9.14
N ILE A 55 4.32 2.28 8.21
CA ILE A 55 5.00 0.98 8.13
C ILE A 55 6.46 1.15 7.71
N PHE A 56 6.73 2.01 6.73
CA PHE A 56 8.10 2.33 6.30
C PHE A 56 8.90 2.97 7.43
N ALA A 57 8.30 3.93 8.15
CA ALA A 57 8.95 4.57 9.28
C ALA A 57 9.33 3.56 10.38
N LEU A 58 8.45 2.59 10.66
CA LEU A 58 8.72 1.50 11.59
C LEU A 58 9.87 0.60 11.11
N PHE A 59 9.82 0.11 9.88
CA PHE A 59 10.88 -0.76 9.34
C PHE A 59 12.22 -0.05 9.19
N LYS A 60 12.22 1.23 8.81
CA LYS A 60 13.45 2.04 8.75
C LYS A 60 14.12 2.11 10.13
N ARG A 61 13.35 2.34 11.20
CA ARG A 61 13.87 2.35 12.58
C ARG A 61 14.38 0.97 13.02
N LEU A 62 13.73 -0.12 12.61
CA LEU A 62 14.08 -1.48 13.04
C LEU A 62 15.30 -2.05 12.29
N ILE A 63 15.37 -1.83 10.98
CA ILE A 63 16.34 -2.50 10.09
C ILE A 63 17.54 -1.61 9.77
N VAL A 64 17.30 -0.33 9.49
CA VAL A 64 18.36 0.58 9.04
C VAL A 64 19.11 1.16 10.24
N ARG A 65 18.35 1.56 11.28
CA ARG A 65 18.78 2.23 12.52
C ARG A 65 19.59 3.51 12.29
#